data_AF-A0A7C0U9R6-F1
#
_entry.id   AF-A0A7C0U9R6-F1
#
_cell.length_a   1.000
_cell.length_b   1.000
_cell.length_c   1.000
_cell.angle_alpha   90.00
_cell.angle_beta   90.00
_cell.angle_gamma   90.00
#
_symmetry.space_group_name_H-M   'P 1'
#
loop_
_entity.id
_entity.type
_entity.pdbx_description
1 polymer ?
#
loop_
_entity_poly.entity_id
_entity_poly.type
_entity_poly.pdbx_seq_one_letter_code
_entity_poly.pdbx_strand_id
1 'polypeptide(L)' 'MVVDKSQAISIARGQNNIRYFRPLTHDLADDILKNYGIKILMVKITELKNNTYFARLILRQGNKVLSLDSRPSDAL' A
#
# COMPACT_ATOMS: atom_id res chain seq x y z
N MET A 1 -0.14 3.92 16.02
CA MET A 1 0.63 4.13 14.78
C MET A 1 0.66 5.62 14.52
N VAL A 2 1.83 6.25 14.53
CA VAL A 2 1.97 7.65 14.14
C VAL A 2 2.38 7.66 12.67
N VAL A 3 1.67 8.40 11.84
CA VAL A 3 1.97 8.55 10.41
C VAL A 3 2.30 10.02 10.13
N ASP A 4 3.25 10.26 9.23
CA ASP A 4 3.57 11.62 8.82
C ASP A 4 2.39 12.29 8.11
N LYS A 5 2.34 13.62 8.16
CA LYS A 5 1.26 14.42 7.54
C LYS A 5 1.07 14.09 6.05
N SER A 6 2.15 13.86 5.32
CA SER A 6 2.09 13.46 3.91
C SER A 6 1.41 12.10 3.72
N GLN A 7 1.73 11.12 4.56
CA GLN A 7 1.11 9.79 4.53
C GLN A 7 -0.37 9.85 4.92
N ALA A 8 -0.71 10.62 5.95
CA ALA A 8 -2.10 10.82 6.36
C ALA A 8 -2.95 11.42 5.23
N ILE A 9 -2.41 12.38 4.48
CA ILE A 9 -3.07 12.98 3.32
C ILE A 9 -3.27 11.94 2.21
N SER A 10 -2.27 11.08 1.93
CA SER A 10 -2.39 10.02 0.93
C SER A 10 -3.47 8.99 1.29
N ILE A 11 -3.51 8.52 2.54
CA ILE A 11 -4.51 7.56 3.03
C ILE A 11 -5.91 8.16 2.94
N ALA A 12 -6.10 9.37 3.49
CA ALA A 12 -7.40 10.05 3.47
C ALA A 12 -7.91 10.24 2.03
N ARG A 13 -7.00 10.46 1.07
CA ARG A 13 -7.38 10.59 -0.34
C ARG A 13 -7.78 9.28 -0.99
N GLY A 14 -7.07 8.18 -0.71
CA GLY A 14 -7.45 6.85 -1.17
C GLY A 14 -8.85 6.49 -0.68
N GLN A 15 -9.17 6.81 0.58
CA GLN A 15 -10.50 6.60 1.15
C GLN A 15 -11.59 7.46 0.51
N ASN A 16 -11.29 8.73 0.19
CA ASN A 16 -12.25 9.65 -0.45
C ASN A 16 -12.27 9.55 -1.99
N ASN A 17 -11.50 8.62 -2.57
CA ASN A 17 -11.38 8.40 -4.01
C ASN A 17 -11.06 9.67 -4.84
N ILE A 18 -10.27 10.59 -4.26
CA ILE A 18 -9.95 11.90 -4.86
C ILE A 18 -8.81 11.72 -5.87
N ARG A 19 -9.11 11.91 -7.16
CA ARG A 19 -8.13 11.85 -8.26
C ARG A 19 -7.70 13.24 -8.71
N TYR A 20 -6.39 13.43 -8.88
CA TYR A 20 -5.80 14.66 -9.41
C TYR A 20 -5.60 14.57 -10.93
N PHE A 21 -5.32 15.70 -11.56
CA PHE A 21 -5.02 15.77 -13.00
C PHE A 21 -3.76 14.98 -13.41
N ARG A 22 -2.80 14.80 -12.49
CA ARG A 22 -1.61 13.95 -12.67
C ARG A 22 -1.59 12.85 -11.61
N PRO A 23 -1.18 11.62 -11.97
CA PRO A 23 -1.05 10.53 -11.01
C PRO A 23 0.07 10.83 -10.01
N LEU A 24 -0.16 10.50 -8.75
CA LEU A 24 0.85 10.60 -7.70
C LEU A 24 1.43 9.23 -7.38
N THR A 25 2.28 9.14 -6.37
CA THR A 25 3.06 7.95 -6.07
C THR A 25 2.21 6.69 -5.85
N HIS A 26 1.09 6.78 -5.12
CA HIS A 26 0.20 5.63 -4.92
C HIS A 26 -0.60 5.27 -6.19
N ASP A 27 -1.04 6.26 -6.97
CA ASP A 27 -1.70 6.03 -8.25
C ASP A 27 -0.75 5.34 -9.25
N LEU A 28 0.49 5.83 -9.33
CA LEU A 28 1.55 5.26 -10.16
C LEU A 28 1.90 3.83 -9.73
N ALA A 29 1.98 3.57 -8.44
CA ALA A 29 2.24 2.23 -7.92
C ALA A 29 1.11 1.25 -8.29
N ASP A 30 -0.15 1.67 -8.15
CA ASP A 30 -1.32 0.89 -8.56
C ASP A 30 -1.33 0.62 -10.07
N ASP A 31 -1.03 1.63 -10.89
CA ASP A 31 -0.91 1.49 -12.35
C ASP A 31 0.21 0.50 -12.76
N ILE A 32 1.36 0.55 -12.07
CA ILE A 32 2.43 -0.43 -12.27
C ILE A 32 1.90 -1.84 -11.94
N LEU A 33 1.31 -2.07 -10.77
CA LEU A 33 0.81 -3.40 -10.39
C LEU A 33 -0.22 -3.92 -11.41
N LYS A 34 -1.15 -3.07 -11.84
CA LYS A 34 -2.17 -3.40 -12.84
C LYS A 34 -1.56 -3.78 -14.19
N ASN A 35 -0.61 -3.00 -14.69
CA ASN A 35 0.04 -3.25 -15.98
C ASN A 35 0.84 -4.57 -16.00
N TYR A 36 1.35 -5.00 -14.85
CA TYR A 36 2.05 -6.28 -14.71
C TYR A 36 1.14 -7.45 -14.30
N GLY A 37 -0.19 -7.24 -14.29
CA GLY A 37 -1.17 -8.27 -13.92
C GLY A 37 -1.09 -8.71 -12.46
N ILE A 38 -0.57 -7.85 -11.58
CA ILE A 38 -0.39 -8.11 -10.16
C ILE A 38 -1.62 -7.62 -9.40
N LYS A 39 -2.21 -8.49 -8.59
CA LYS A 39 -3.36 -8.15 -7.73
C LYS A 39 -2.91 -8.05 -6.28
N ILE A 40 -3.29 -6.96 -5.61
CA ILE A 40 -3.21 -6.87 -4.15
C ILE A 40 -4.27 -7.81 -3.57
N LEU A 41 -3.86 -8.76 -2.73
CA LEU A 41 -4.78 -9.69 -2.06
C LEU A 41 -5.19 -9.17 -0.68
N MET A 42 -4.20 -8.80 0.12
CA MET A 42 -4.41 -8.30 1.47
C MET A 42 -3.14 -7.65 2.02
N VAL A 43 -3.31 -6.94 3.12
CA VAL A 43 -2.23 -6.46 3.98
C VAL A 43 -2.28 -7.20 5.29
N LYS A 44 -1.14 -7.72 5.75
CA LYS A 44 -1.03 -8.38 7.05
C LYS A 44 -0.11 -7.57 7.94
N ILE A 45 -0.63 -6.99 9.02
CA ILE A 45 0.21 -6.46 10.10
C ILE A 45 0.78 -7.67 10.83
N THR A 46 2.10 -7.80 10.85
CA THR A 46 2.77 -9.00 11.36
C THR A 46 3.26 -8.81 12.78
N GLU A 47 3.84 -7.65 13.10
CA GLU A 47 4.60 -7.45 14.34
C GLU A 47 4.51 -6.00 14.81
N LEU A 48 4.67 -5.81 16.13
CA LEU A 48 4.90 -4.53 16.76
C LEU A 48 6.20 -4.64 17.57
N LYS A 49 7.24 -3.90 17.16
CA LYS A 49 8.53 -3.88 17.84
C LYS A 49 8.99 -2.44 18.02
N ASN A 50 9.43 -2.09 19.23
CA ASN A 50 9.87 -0.73 19.57
C ASN A 50 8.87 0.34 19.12
N ASN A 51 7.57 0.10 19.40
CA ASN A 51 6.47 0.98 19.02
C ASN A 51 6.29 1.22 17.50
N THR A 52 6.93 0.39 16.67
CA THR A 52 6.87 0.42 15.21
C THR A 52 6.12 -0.82 14.70
N TYR A 53 5.08 -0.59 13.91
CA TYR A 53 4.29 -1.65 13.29
C TYR A 53 4.94 -2.09 11.97
N PHE A 54 5.02 -3.40 11.78
CA PHE A 54 5.48 -4.03 10.55
C PHE A 54 4.30 -4.64 9.81
N ALA A 55 4.29 -4.53 8.49
CA ALA A 55 3.26 -5.11 7.66
C ALA A 55 3.85 -5.83 6.45
N ARG A 56 3.06 -6.76 5.90
CA ARG A 56 3.35 -7.41 4.64
C ARG A 56 2.23 -7.18 3.66
N LEU A 57 2.58 -6.73 2.46
CA LEU A 57 1.68 -6.62 1.33
C LEU A 57 1.69 -7.96 0.59
N ILE A 58 0.56 -8.65 0.61
CA ILE A 58 0.39 -9.95 -0.05
C ILE A 58 -0.19 -9.69 -1.44
N LEU A 59 0.56 -10.11 -2.47
CA LEU A 59 0.24 -9.88 -3.87
C LEU A 59 0.10 -11.21 -4.60
N ARG A 60 -0.64 -11.22 -5.72
CA ARG A 60 -0.73 -12.34 -6.64
C ARG A 60 -0.31 -11.93 -8.04
N GLN A 61 0.62 -12.66 -8.63
CA GLN A 61 1.00 -12.54 -10.04
C GLN A 61 0.84 -13.90 -10.73
N GLY A 62 -0.20 -14.07 -11.54
CA GLY A 62 -0.59 -15.38 -12.07
C GLY A 62 -0.84 -16.38 -10.94
N ASN A 63 -0.09 -17.48 -10.93
CA ASN A 63 -0.17 -18.54 -9.91
C ASN A 63 0.78 -18.34 -8.72
N LYS A 64 1.56 -17.25 -8.70
CA LYS A 64 2.50 -16.96 -7.62
C LYS A 64 1.89 -16.00 -6.62
N VAL A 65 2.09 -16.29 -5.34
CA VAL A 65 1.81 -15.35 -4.24
C VAL A 65 3.14 -14.75 -3.80
N LEU A 66 3.21 -13.41 -3.80
CA LEU A 66 4.37 -12.64 -3.37
C LEU A 66 4.04 -11.99 -2.02
N SER A 67 5.05 -11.85 -1.17
CA SER A 67 4.94 -11.18 0.12
C SER A 67 6.03 -10.11 0.19
N LEU A 68 5.63 -8.85 0.12
CA LEU A 68 6.54 -7.71 0.22
C LEU A 68 6.50 -7.12 1.63
N ASP A 69 7.67 -6.77 2.15
CA ASP A 69 7.75 -5.97 3.37
C ASP A 69 7.21 -4.56 3.12
N SER A 70 6.43 -4.04 4.05
CA SER A 70 5.76 -2.75 3.90
C SER A 70 5.51 -2.12 5.25
N ARG A 71 5.48 -0.78 5.30
CA ARG A 71 4.93 -0.08 6.45
C ARG A 71 3.40 -0.14 6.35
N PRO A 72 2.67 -0.27 7.47
CA PRO A 72 1.21 -0.32 7.41
C PRO A 72 0.59 0.90 6.72
N SER A 73 1.19 2.08 6.85
CA SER A 73 0.69 3.31 6.21
C SER A 73 0.82 3.33 4.68
N ASP A 74 1.76 2.57 4.11
CA ASP A 74 1.92 2.48 2.65
C ASP A 74 0.99 1.42 2.03
N ALA A 75 0.43 0.56 2.87
CA ALA A 75 -0.37 -0.58 2.46
C ALA A 75 -1.89 -0.35 2.65
N LEU A 76 -2.27 0.65 3.47
CA LEU A 76 -3.65 0.99 3.81
C LEU A 76 -4.28 2.05 2.89
#